data_AF-A0AB39HQL8-F1
#
_entry.id   AF-A0AB39HQL8-F1
#
_cell.length_a   1.000
_cell.length_b   1.000
_cell.length_c   1.000
_cell.angle_alpha   90.00
_cell.angle_beta   90.00
_cell.angle_gamma   90.00
#
_symmetry.space_group_name_H-M   'P 1'
#
loop_
_entity.id
_entity.type
_entity.pdbx_description
1 polymer ?
#
loop_
_entity_poly.entity_id
_entity_poly.type
_entity_poly.pdbx_seq_one_letter_code
_entity_poly.pdbx_strand_id
1 'polypeptide(L)'
;MPKIDLREEWEKRIADLKSSGMTHAKWCDANNVNIHQLKYWLRKIGGSHQSSKTRSKQEWVSLAIENESTRTLNESLQITVGSASIEVRPGFNPSFLMEVVKVLKHVK
;
A
#
# COMPACT_ATOMS: atom_id res chain seq x y z
N MET A 1 -16.40 27.14 9.86
CA MET A 1 -16.43 27.32 8.39
C MET A 1 -17.22 26.14 7.81
N PRO A 2 -18.42 26.36 7.25
CA PRO A 2 -19.32 25.28 6.85
C PRO A 2 -18.73 24.48 5.69
N LYS A 3 -18.81 23.14 5.73
CA LYS A 3 -18.25 22.23 4.71
C LYS A 3 -18.94 22.34 3.33
N ILE A 4 -20.09 23.01 3.27
CA ILE A 4 -20.97 23.09 2.09
C ILE A 4 -20.41 24.09 1.07
N ASP A 5 -20.04 25.29 1.52
CA ASP A 5 -19.51 26.38 0.67
C ASP A 5 -18.30 25.96 -0.15
N LEU A 6 -17.44 25.12 0.44
CA LEU A 6 -16.24 24.65 -0.24
C LEU A 6 -16.58 23.74 -1.42
N ARG A 7 -17.63 22.92 -1.35
CA ARG A 7 -17.98 22.03 -2.44
C ARG A 7 -18.47 22.79 -3.66
N GLU A 8 -19.36 23.74 -3.47
CA GLU A 8 -19.93 24.57 -4.55
C GLU A 8 -18.84 25.36 -5.28
N GLU A 9 -17.90 25.90 -4.52
CA GLU A 9 -16.75 26.62 -5.07
C GLU A 9 -15.87 25.72 -5.97
N TRP A 10 -15.66 24.47 -5.56
CA TRP A 10 -14.89 23.51 -6.36
C TRP A 10 -15.67 22.96 -7.56
N GLU A 11 -17.00 22.91 -7.51
CA GLU A 11 -17.83 22.58 -8.65
C GLU A 11 -17.75 23.65 -9.75
N LYS A 12 -17.81 24.94 -9.37
CA LYS A 12 -17.59 26.07 -10.30
C LYS A 12 -16.22 26.00 -10.96
N ARG A 13 -15.16 25.84 -10.16
CA ARG A 13 -13.78 25.70 -10.65
C ARG A 13 -13.60 24.56 -11.65
N ILE A 14 -14.23 23.41 -11.40
CA ILE A 14 -14.17 22.26 -12.32
C ILE A 14 -14.95 22.54 -13.61
N ALA A 15 -16.08 23.25 -13.53
CA ALA A 15 -16.83 23.68 -14.72
C ALA A 15 -15.99 24.65 -15.58
N ASP A 16 -15.32 25.62 -14.94
CA ASP A 16 -14.43 26.58 -15.60
C ASP A 16 -13.22 25.87 -16.25
N LEU A 17 -12.63 24.90 -15.55
CA LEU A 17 -11.58 24.06 -16.12
C LEU A 17 -12.07 23.33 -17.37
N LYS A 18 -13.25 22.72 -17.33
CA LYS A 18 -13.83 21.99 -18.48
C LYS A 18 -14.16 22.91 -19.65
N SER A 19 -14.70 24.10 -19.39
CA SER A 19 -15.02 25.08 -20.44
C SER A 19 -13.77 25.72 -21.04
N SER A 20 -12.70 25.88 -20.25
CA SER A 20 -11.44 26.47 -20.72
C SER A 20 -10.69 25.60 -21.74
N GLY A 21 -10.96 24.28 -21.77
CA GLY A 21 -10.20 23.33 -22.61
C GLY A 21 -8.71 23.23 -22.25
N MET A 22 -8.28 23.83 -21.14
CA MET A 22 -6.89 23.84 -20.72
C MET A 22 -6.50 22.53 -20.03
N THR A 23 -5.23 22.16 -20.13
CA THR A 23 -4.66 21.09 -19.29
C THR A 23 -4.72 21.49 -17.82
N HIS A 24 -4.88 20.52 -16.92
CA HIS A 24 -4.94 20.76 -15.47
C HIS A 24 -3.78 21.61 -14.92
N ALA A 25 -2.54 21.42 -15.42
CA ALA A 25 -1.37 22.18 -14.98
C ALA A 25 -1.49 23.67 -15.33
N LYS A 26 -1.73 23.98 -16.61
CA LYS A 26 -1.92 25.38 -17.08
C LYS A 26 -3.07 26.09 -16.37
N TRP A 27 -4.17 25.38 -16.09
CA TRP A 27 -5.31 25.96 -15.38
C TRP A 27 -4.98 26.21 -13.90
N CYS A 28 -4.25 25.29 -13.25
CA CYS A 28 -3.74 25.47 -11.89
C CYS A 28 -2.80 26.69 -11.79
N ASP A 29 -1.90 26.86 -12.75
CA ASP A 29 -0.95 27.98 -12.78
C ASP A 29 -1.68 29.32 -12.98
N ALA A 30 -2.66 29.37 -13.89
CA ALA A 30 -3.43 30.58 -14.17
C ALA A 30 -4.38 31.00 -13.03
N ASN A 31 -4.93 30.03 -12.28
CA ASN A 31 -5.89 30.28 -11.20
C ASN A 31 -5.26 30.21 -9.79
N ASN A 32 -3.93 30.05 -9.71
CA ASN A 32 -3.18 29.88 -8.47
C ASN A 32 -3.75 28.76 -7.57
N VAL A 33 -4.16 27.65 -8.19
CA VAL A 33 -4.77 26.50 -7.51
C VAL A 33 -3.75 25.37 -7.41
N ASN A 34 -3.61 24.79 -6.22
CA ASN A 34 -2.73 23.64 -6.04
C ASN A 34 -3.24 22.40 -6.81
N ILE A 35 -2.38 21.82 -7.64
CA ILE A 35 -2.71 20.66 -8.48
C ILE A 35 -3.18 19.43 -7.68
N HIS A 36 -2.66 19.21 -6.47
CA HIS A 36 -3.11 18.12 -5.61
C HIS A 36 -4.53 18.36 -5.08
N GLN A 37 -4.85 19.61 -4.75
CA GLN A 37 -6.22 19.98 -4.35
C GLN A 37 -7.18 19.79 -5.53
N LEU A 38 -6.81 20.24 -6.74
CA LEU A 38 -7.60 20.02 -7.94
C LEU A 38 -7.87 18.53 -8.19
N LYS A 39 -6.82 17.69 -8.16
CA LYS A 39 -6.96 16.23 -8.32
C LYS A 39 -7.87 15.62 -7.24
N TYR A 40 -7.76 16.07 -6.00
CA TYR A 40 -8.63 15.64 -4.91
C TYR A 40 -10.10 15.99 -5.19
N TRP A 41 -10.38 17.22 -5.63
CA TRP A 41 -11.74 17.68 -5.91
C TRP A 41 -12.33 17.10 -7.18
N LEU A 42 -11.53 16.88 -8.23
CA LEU A 42 -11.93 16.12 -9.41
C LEU A 42 -12.38 14.70 -9.04
N ARG A 43 -11.64 14.02 -8.16
CA ARG A 43 -12.04 12.70 -7.63
C ARG A 43 -13.30 12.77 -6.77
N LYS A 44 -13.41 13.81 -5.92
CA LYS A 44 -14.52 13.97 -4.97
C LYS A 44 -15.84 14.35 -5.66
N ILE A 45 -15.79 15.17 -6.71
CA ILE A 45 -16.95 15.66 -7.46
C ILE A 45 -17.28 14.74 -8.64
N GLY A 46 -16.28 14.30 -9.42
CA GLY A 46 -16.47 13.35 -10.51
C GLY A 46 -16.76 11.91 -10.06
N GLY A 47 -16.57 11.62 -8.78
CA GLY A 47 -16.61 10.28 -8.20
C GLY A 47 -17.81 10.00 -7.29
N SER A 48 -19.00 10.54 -7.58
CA SER A 48 -20.24 9.95 -7.01
C SER A 48 -20.53 8.54 -7.56
N HIS A 49 -19.74 8.03 -8.51
CA HIS A 49 -19.82 6.64 -8.97
C HIS A 49 -18.54 5.81 -8.81
N GLN A 50 -17.42 6.39 -8.37
CA GLN A 50 -16.21 5.62 -8.01
C GLN A 50 -15.42 6.33 -6.90
N SER A 51 -16.09 6.58 -5.78
CA SER A 51 -15.41 6.76 -4.50
C SER A 51 -16.17 6.13 -3.33
N SER A 52 -16.87 5.02 -3.58
CA SER A 52 -16.43 3.82 -2.87
C SER A 52 -15.07 3.43 -3.48
N LYS A 53 -14.01 4.13 -3.05
CA LYS A 53 -12.96 3.30 -2.47
C LYS A 53 -13.74 2.55 -1.41
N THR A 54 -13.99 1.27 -1.67
CA THR A 54 -13.73 0.28 -0.64
C THR A 54 -12.52 0.86 0.13
N ARG A 55 -12.78 1.61 1.23
CA ARG A 55 -12.36 1.12 2.54
C ARG A 55 -12.69 -0.33 2.36
N SER A 56 -11.71 -1.14 1.94
CA SER A 56 -11.91 -2.57 1.88
C SER A 56 -12.62 -2.76 3.20
N LYS A 57 -13.92 -3.03 3.14
CA LYS A 57 -14.57 -3.69 4.23
C LYS A 57 -13.61 -4.87 4.25
N GLN A 58 -12.68 -4.83 5.21
CA GLN A 58 -11.83 -5.94 5.44
C GLN A 58 -12.89 -6.91 5.93
N GLU A 59 -13.59 -7.51 4.97
CA GLU A 59 -14.25 -8.78 5.11
C GLU A 59 -13.03 -9.65 5.27
N TRP A 60 -12.60 -9.68 6.53
CA TRP A 60 -11.87 -10.76 7.10
C TRP A 60 -12.72 -11.98 6.76
N VAL A 61 -12.46 -12.55 5.60
CA VAL A 61 -12.89 -13.90 5.32
C VAL A 61 -12.08 -14.72 6.29
N SER A 62 -12.74 -15.22 7.33
CA SER A 62 -12.18 -16.27 8.16
C SER A 62 -11.95 -17.46 7.22
N LEU A 63 -10.72 -17.59 6.75
CA LEU A 63 -10.24 -18.85 6.23
C LEU A 63 -10.30 -19.79 7.42
N ALA A 64 -11.27 -20.71 7.40
CA ALA A 64 -11.17 -21.90 8.21
C ALA A 64 -9.88 -22.57 7.75
N ILE A 65 -8.80 -22.35 8.50
CA ILE A 65 -7.67 -23.26 8.47
C ILE A 65 -8.31 -24.55 8.95
N GLU A 66 -8.62 -25.43 8.01
CA GLU A 66 -8.79 -26.83 8.33
C GLU A 66 -7.51 -27.19 9.06
N ASN A 67 -7.59 -27.25 10.40
CA ASN A 67 -6.60 -27.90 11.22
C ASN A 67 -6.71 -29.40 10.92
N GLU A 68 -6.35 -29.75 9.69
CA GLU A 68 -5.83 -31.03 9.28
C GLU A 68 -4.56 -31.22 10.11
N SER A 69 -4.81 -31.70 11.32
CA SER A 69 -3.81 -32.16 12.26
C SER A 69 -3.25 -33.46 11.71
N THR A 70 -2.53 -33.38 10.60
CA THR A 70 -1.96 -34.53 9.90
C THR A 70 -0.51 -34.21 9.52
N ARG A 71 0.35 -34.22 10.55
CA ARG A 71 1.73 -34.73 10.50
C ARG A 71 2.56 -34.36 9.26
N THR A 72 3.10 -33.14 9.25
CA THR A 72 4.48 -32.75 8.87
C THR A 72 4.48 -31.26 8.54
N LEU A 73 4.14 -30.41 9.51
CA LEU A 73 4.48 -29.00 9.39
C LEU A 73 6.00 -28.92 9.49
N ASN A 74 6.66 -28.78 8.33
CA ASN A 74 7.82 -27.91 8.14
C ASN A 74 8.59 -27.59 9.44
N GLU A 75 9.30 -28.58 10.01
CA GLU A 75 10.10 -28.41 11.23
C GLU A 75 11.39 -27.60 10.95
N SER A 76 11.29 -26.60 10.08
CA SER A 76 12.39 -25.75 9.68
C SER A 76 12.45 -24.50 10.55
N LEU A 77 13.61 -24.22 11.13
CA LEU A 77 13.94 -22.96 11.78
C LEU A 77 14.52 -21.99 10.75
N GLN A 78 13.91 -20.81 10.59
CA GLN A 78 14.46 -19.75 9.76
C GLN A 78 15.32 -18.79 10.60
N ILE A 79 16.55 -18.52 10.15
CA ILE A 79 17.54 -17.65 10.82
C ILE A 79 17.95 -16.53 9.87
N THR A 80 17.96 -15.29 10.34
CA THR A 80 18.40 -14.12 9.56
C THR A 80 19.63 -13.47 10.20
N VAL A 81 20.68 -13.25 9.40
CA VAL A 81 21.92 -12.57 9.81
C VAL A 81 22.28 -11.52 8.77
N GLY A 82 22.11 -10.23 9.11
CA GLY A 82 22.28 -9.15 8.14
C GLY A 82 21.30 -9.29 6.97
N SER A 83 21.81 -9.36 5.74
CA SER A 83 21.04 -9.61 4.51
C SER A 83 20.86 -11.09 4.17
N ALA A 84 21.47 -12.01 4.92
CA ALA A 84 21.38 -13.45 4.67
C ALA A 84 20.22 -14.09 5.45
N SER A 85 19.50 -15.01 4.79
CA SER A 85 18.44 -15.83 5.38
C SER A 85 18.77 -17.32 5.19
N ILE A 86 18.65 -18.09 6.26
CA ILE A 86 19.00 -19.52 6.31
C ILE A 86 17.79 -20.30 6.81
N GLU A 87 17.41 -21.35 6.08
CA GLU A 87 16.40 -22.33 6.52
C GLU A 87 17.12 -23.58 7.07
N VAL A 88 16.82 -23.96 8.31
CA VAL A 88 17.46 -25.07 9.02
C VAL A 88 16.43 -26.15 9.30
N ARG A 89 16.61 -27.36 8.76
CA ARG A 89 15.71 -28.50 8.97
C ARG A 89 16.25 -29.47 10.03
N PRO A 90 15.41 -30.33 10.64
CA PRO A 90 15.87 -31.33 11.61
C PRO A 90 16.87 -32.29 10.96
N GLY A 91 17.82 -32.79 11.76
CA GLY A 91 18.91 -33.63 11.26
C GLY A 91 20.08 -32.87 10.61
N PHE A 92 20.07 -31.53 10.68
CA PHE A 92 21.22 -30.72 10.29
C PHE A 92 22.43 -30.97 11.22
N ASN A 93 23.63 -30.70 10.71
CA ASN A 93 24.86 -30.76 11.51
C ASN A 93 25.07 -29.41 12.25
N PRO A 94 25.03 -29.39 13.60
CA PRO A 94 25.18 -28.15 14.37
C PRO A 94 26.54 -27.47 14.18
N SER A 95 27.62 -28.25 14.08
CA SER A 95 28.99 -27.75 13.91
C SER A 95 29.15 -27.05 12.56
N PHE A 96 28.58 -27.64 11.50
CA PHE A 96 28.60 -27.05 10.17
C PHE A 96 27.78 -25.75 10.10
N LEU A 97 26.58 -25.73 10.68
CA LEU A 97 25.77 -24.51 10.73
C LEU A 97 26.50 -23.38 11.48
N MET A 98 27.17 -23.70 12.59
CA MET A 98 27.97 -22.73 13.34
C MET A 98 29.08 -22.11 12.48
N GLU A 99 29.81 -22.93 11.72
CA GLU A 99 30.88 -22.45 10.83
C GLU A 99 30.33 -21.50 9.75
N VAL A 100 29.22 -21.87 9.10
CA VAL A 100 28.53 -21.03 8.12
C VAL A 100 28.12 -19.69 8.72
N VAL A 101 27.48 -19.70 9.90
CA VAL A 101 27.05 -18.47 10.58
C VAL A 101 28.24 -17.58 10.98
N LYS A 102 29.39 -18.16 11.37
CA LYS A 102 30.61 -17.39 11.68
C LYS A 102 31.18 -16.67 10.45
N VAL A 103 31.15 -17.29 9.28
CA VAL A 103 31.59 -16.64 8.03
C VAL A 103 30.67 -15.46 7.70
N LEU A 104 29.35 -15.67 7.80
CA LEU A 104 28.35 -14.64 7.49
C LEU A 104 28.44 -13.39 8.39
N LYS A 105 28.94 -13.52 9.62
CA LYS A 105 29.20 -12.36 10.51
C LYS A 105 30.25 -11.38 9.95
N HIS A 106 31.09 -11.80 9.01
CA HIS A 106 32.19 -10.99 8.47
C HIS A 106 31.91 -10.47 7.05
N VAL A 107 30.79 -10.86 6.45
CA VAL A 107 30.35 -10.36 5.15
C VAL A 107 29.70 -8.99 5.37
N LYS A 108 30.37 -7.93 4.91
CA LYS A 108 29.91 -6.54 4.95
C LYS A 108 28.99 -6.22 3.78
#